data_AF-A0A1D0BPC6-F1
#
_entry.id   AF-A0A1D0BPC6-F1
#
_cell.length_a   1.000
_cell.length_b   1.000
_cell.length_c   1.000
_cell.angle_alpha   90.00
_cell.angle_beta   90.00
_cell.angle_gamma   90.00
#
_symmetry.space_group_name_H-M   'P 1'
#
loop_
_entity.id
_entity.type
_entity.pdbx_description
1 polymer ?
#
loop_
_entity_poly.entity_id
_entity_poly.type
_entity_poly.pdbx_seq_one_letter_code
_entity_poly.pdbx_strand_id
1 'polypeptide(L)'
;MKTILATLTLCLVILMATGNPFERRGGSATSGKEKKMQYAAWDDVNVIAHGLLQLGQGLKEHVDKTKGQMRDITAKLKVFNGTAVDLGKESQRLQAEGEVLKSKARGLEDMEVQVLNETAELREKTEEMQQERKRVDERMNKLEEKVDGMLQGEGLPDMNIGNSGNYSDARIIQWMLEAQNKRIDDLVNRIRLQQDKLDKQNVRIRTLQNQIQLTKERPAFRRKPEEAVHNGSIEQRDSPIEMASDCHELFLKGETASGVYTIQPLNSQSFEVFCEMTTEGGWTVIQRRQDGSVDFDQ
;
A
#
# COMPACT_ATOMS: atom_id res chain seq x y z
N MET A 1 -30.22 13.20 34.46
CA MET A 1 -29.71 13.75 35.73
C MET A 1 -30.79 13.96 36.80
N LYS A 2 -31.97 14.50 36.48
CA LYS A 2 -33.04 14.77 37.47
C LYS A 2 -33.60 13.51 38.17
N THR A 3 -33.62 12.36 37.50
CA THR A 3 -34.10 11.07 38.05
C THR A 3 -33.12 10.39 39.01
N ILE A 4 -31.82 10.62 38.83
CA ILE A 4 -30.76 10.07 39.68
C ILE A 4 -30.68 10.85 41.00
N LEU A 5 -30.91 12.16 40.95
CA LEU A 5 -30.95 13.00 42.14
C LEU A 5 -32.15 12.66 43.04
N ALA A 6 -33.32 12.38 42.45
CA ALA A 6 -34.53 12.03 43.18
C ALA A 6 -34.46 10.65 43.86
N THR A 7 -33.70 9.72 43.31
CA THR A 7 -33.53 8.37 43.89
C THR A 7 -32.51 8.38 45.04
N LEU A 8 -31.43 9.17 44.92
CA LEU A 8 -30.47 9.39 46.00
C LEU A 8 -31.08 10.12 47.20
N THR A 9 -31.93 11.13 46.98
CA THR A 9 -32.62 11.83 48.07
C THR A 9 -33.63 10.92 48.78
N LEU A 10 -34.33 10.06 48.06
CA LEU A 10 -35.26 9.09 48.65
C LEU A 10 -34.51 8.06 49.54
N CYS A 11 -33.35 7.56 49.08
CA CYS A 11 -32.53 6.64 49.88
C CYS A 11 -31.96 7.29 51.15
N LEU A 12 -31.56 8.56 51.09
CA LEU A 12 -31.06 9.29 52.26
C LEU A 12 -32.15 9.55 53.31
N VAL A 13 -33.38 9.83 52.89
CA VAL A 13 -34.51 10.05 53.81
C VAL A 13 -34.90 8.75 54.54
N ILE A 14 -34.82 7.60 53.88
CA ILE A 14 -35.12 6.29 54.49
C ILE A 14 -34.06 5.89 55.52
N LEU A 15 -32.79 6.22 55.29
CA LEU A 15 -31.69 5.95 56.23
C LEU A 15 -31.74 6.80 57.50
N MET A 16 -32.32 8.00 57.44
CA MET A 16 -32.48 8.89 58.60
C MET A 16 -33.74 8.57 59.42
N ALA A 17 -34.69 7.79 58.87
CA ALA A 17 -35.93 7.41 59.55
C ALA A 17 -35.81 6.18 60.46
N THR A 18 -34.69 5.45 60.41
CA THR A 18 -34.44 4.26 61.26
C THR A 18 -33.51 4.54 62.46
N GLY A 19 -33.36 5.82 62.85
CA GLY A 19 -32.73 6.20 64.10
C GLY A 19 -33.63 5.80 65.29
N ASN A 20 -33.25 4.75 66.01
CA ASN A 20 -33.90 4.26 67.22
C ASN A 20 -34.22 5.39 68.23
N PRO A 21 -35.42 5.40 68.84
CA PRO A 21 -35.71 6.21 70.01
C PRO A 21 -35.25 5.43 71.25
N PHE A 22 -34.10 5.78 71.84
CA PHE A 22 -33.74 5.28 73.16
C PHE A 22 -34.06 6.36 74.19
N GLU A 23 -35.30 6.34 74.68
CA GLU A 23 -35.75 7.15 75.81
C GLU A 23 -35.02 6.73 77.09
N ARG A 24 -34.43 7.71 77.77
CA ARG A 24 -34.02 7.59 79.17
C ARG A 24 -35.27 7.50 80.04
N ARG A 25 -35.40 6.42 80.82
CA ARG A 25 -36.17 6.44 82.07
C ARG A 25 -35.28 5.96 83.22
N GLY A 26 -34.76 6.92 83.97
CA GLY A 26 -34.15 6.66 85.27
C GLY A 26 -35.23 6.19 86.23
N GLY A 27 -35.02 5.01 86.82
CA GLY A 27 -35.89 4.40 87.81
C GLY A 27 -35.07 3.80 88.94
N SER A 28 -34.99 4.57 90.03
CA SER A 28 -34.89 4.17 91.44
C SER A 28 -33.92 3.05 91.86
N ALA A 29 -32.93 3.44 92.65
CA ALA A 29 -32.17 2.54 93.50
C ALA A 29 -33.05 2.02 94.65
N THR A 30 -33.26 0.71 94.74
CA THR A 30 -33.60 0.04 96.01
C THR A 30 -33.03 -1.38 96.10
N SER A 31 -32.20 -1.55 97.13
CA SER A 31 -32.08 -2.68 98.07
C SER A 31 -31.89 -4.11 97.57
N GLY A 32 -30.91 -4.78 98.17
CA GLY A 32 -30.48 -6.12 97.82
C GLY A 32 -31.51 -7.20 98.12
N LYS A 33 -31.57 -8.17 97.21
CA LYS A 33 -31.77 -9.59 97.49
C LYS A 33 -30.91 -10.33 96.47
N GLU A 34 -30.08 -11.27 96.92
CA GLU A 34 -29.34 -12.18 96.04
C GLU A 34 -30.31 -12.78 95.03
N LYS A 35 -30.18 -12.39 93.76
CA LYS A 35 -30.94 -13.00 92.68
C LYS A 35 -30.39 -14.40 92.53
N LYS A 36 -31.13 -15.40 93.01
CA LYS A 36 -30.93 -16.81 92.62
C LYS A 36 -30.90 -16.82 91.09
N MET A 37 -29.72 -17.04 90.51
CA MET A 37 -29.54 -17.04 89.07
C MET A 37 -30.33 -18.24 88.54
N GLN A 38 -31.48 -17.98 87.92
CA GLN A 38 -32.22 -19.02 87.21
C GLN A 38 -31.39 -19.36 85.98
N TYR A 39 -30.75 -20.53 86.02
CA TYR A 39 -30.11 -21.11 84.84
C TYR A 39 -31.21 -21.56 83.87
N ALA A 40 -31.04 -21.27 82.59
CA ALA A 40 -31.92 -21.78 81.55
C ALA A 40 -31.87 -23.32 81.56
N ALA A 41 -33.00 -23.97 81.24
CA ALA A 41 -33.05 -25.42 81.11
C ALA A 41 -32.06 -25.85 80.02
N TRP A 42 -31.39 -26.99 80.25
CA TRP A 42 -30.35 -27.48 79.35
C TRP A 42 -30.87 -27.69 77.92
N ASP A 43 -32.13 -28.11 77.78
CA ASP A 43 -32.82 -28.27 76.49
C ASP A 43 -32.97 -26.95 75.73
N ASP A 44 -33.34 -25.85 76.42
CA ASP A 44 -33.46 -24.52 75.80
C ASP A 44 -32.11 -24.00 75.31
N VAL A 45 -31.06 -24.20 76.11
CA VAL A 45 -29.69 -23.84 75.74
C VAL A 45 -29.21 -24.65 74.53
N ASN A 46 -29.54 -25.94 74.48
CA ASN A 46 -29.16 -26.82 73.39
C ASN A 46 -29.87 -26.43 72.07
N VAL A 47 -31.16 -26.10 72.12
CA VAL A 47 -31.91 -25.60 70.95
C VAL A 47 -31.31 -24.29 70.41
N ILE A 48 -30.97 -23.35 71.30
CA ILE A 48 -30.34 -22.10 70.90
C ILE A 48 -28.95 -22.34 70.30
N ALA A 49 -28.14 -23.22 70.91
CA ALA A 49 -26.82 -23.56 70.41
C ALA A 49 -26.88 -24.17 68.99
N HIS A 50 -27.81 -25.10 68.75
CA HIS A 50 -28.03 -25.67 67.42
C HIS A 50 -28.56 -24.65 66.42
N GLY A 51 -29.51 -23.79 66.81
CA GLY A 51 -30.04 -22.72 65.95
C GLY A 51 -28.95 -21.71 65.53
N LEU A 52 -28.09 -21.31 66.48
CA LEU A 52 -26.95 -20.43 66.21
C LEU A 52 -25.90 -21.12 65.33
N LEU A 53 -25.64 -22.41 65.53
CA LEU A 53 -24.72 -23.16 64.68
C LEU A 53 -25.23 -23.26 63.25
N GLN A 54 -26.53 -23.54 63.06
CA GLN A 54 -27.15 -23.64 61.74
C GLN A 54 -27.16 -22.28 61.01
N LEU A 55 -27.46 -21.19 61.73
CA LEU A 55 -27.31 -19.83 61.18
C LEU A 55 -25.87 -19.51 60.83
N GLY A 56 -24.91 -19.88 61.67
CA GLY A 56 -23.48 -19.70 61.42
C GLY A 56 -23.01 -20.46 60.17
N GLN A 57 -23.47 -21.69 59.97
CA GLN A 57 -23.19 -22.48 58.77
C GLN A 57 -23.82 -21.85 57.52
N GLY A 58 -25.08 -21.45 57.57
CA GLY A 58 -25.76 -20.79 56.45
C GLY A 58 -25.11 -19.45 56.07
N LEU A 59 -24.71 -18.65 57.07
CA LEU A 59 -23.98 -17.40 56.85
C LEU A 59 -22.62 -17.66 56.21
N LYS A 60 -21.88 -18.68 56.67
CA LYS A 60 -20.59 -19.07 56.08
C LYS A 60 -20.74 -19.44 54.61
N GLU A 61 -21.72 -20.27 54.26
CA GLU A 61 -21.97 -20.67 52.87
C GLU A 61 -22.31 -19.46 51.99
N HIS A 62 -23.15 -18.55 52.49
CA HIS A 62 -23.49 -17.34 51.74
C HIS A 62 -22.27 -16.44 51.52
N VAL A 63 -21.41 -16.27 52.54
CA VAL A 63 -20.17 -15.49 52.43
C VAL A 63 -19.20 -16.14 51.44
N ASP A 64 -19.02 -17.46 51.49
CA ASP A 64 -18.16 -18.18 50.57
C ASP A 64 -18.66 -18.08 49.11
N LYS A 65 -19.97 -18.20 48.90
CA LYS A 65 -20.60 -18.02 47.59
C LYS A 65 -20.44 -16.59 47.07
N THR A 66 -20.70 -15.59 47.91
CA THR A 66 -20.53 -14.17 47.58
C THR A 66 -19.07 -13.85 47.24
N LYS A 67 -18.11 -14.42 47.99
CA LYS A 67 -16.68 -14.29 47.72
C LYS A 67 -16.31 -14.90 46.37
N GLY A 68 -16.88 -16.06 46.04
CA GLY A 68 -16.74 -16.68 44.72
C GLY A 68 -17.24 -15.77 43.59
N GLN A 69 -18.45 -15.23 43.73
CA GLN A 69 -19.04 -14.30 42.75
C GLN A 69 -18.21 -13.03 42.59
N MET A 70 -17.74 -12.43 43.68
CA MET A 70 -16.90 -11.23 43.62
C MET A 70 -15.58 -11.48 42.88
N ARG A 71 -14.96 -12.65 43.08
CA ARG A 71 -13.75 -13.04 42.33
C ARG A 71 -14.03 -13.20 40.83
N ASP A 72 -15.14 -13.84 40.47
CA ASP A 72 -15.54 -14.01 39.06
C ASP A 72 -15.81 -12.65 38.39
N ILE A 73 -16.53 -11.75 39.07
CA ILE A 73 -16.74 -10.37 38.59
C ILE A 73 -15.41 -9.65 38.39
N THR A 74 -14.50 -9.75 39.37
CA THR A 74 -13.17 -9.11 39.28
C THR A 74 -12.36 -9.68 38.11
N ALA A 75 -12.42 -10.99 37.88
CA ALA A 75 -11.75 -11.63 36.75
C ALA A 75 -12.32 -11.15 35.41
N LYS A 76 -13.65 -11.12 35.27
CA LYS A 76 -14.34 -10.60 34.08
C LYS A 76 -14.01 -9.14 33.81
N LEU A 77 -13.99 -8.30 34.85
CA LEU A 77 -13.63 -6.89 34.73
C LEU A 77 -12.19 -6.72 34.22
N LYS A 78 -11.27 -7.57 34.67
CA LYS A 78 -9.88 -7.55 34.20
C LYS A 78 -9.76 -7.89 32.72
N VAL A 79 -10.48 -8.92 32.26
CA VAL A 79 -10.54 -9.28 30.84
C VAL A 79 -11.14 -8.14 30.02
N PHE A 80 -12.27 -7.59 30.46
CA PHE A 80 -12.93 -6.47 29.78
C PHE A 80 -12.02 -5.24 29.67
N ASN A 81 -11.29 -4.91 30.73
CA ASN A 81 -10.32 -3.80 30.70
C ASN A 81 -9.19 -4.07 29.70
N GLY A 82 -8.69 -5.31 29.63
CA GLY A 82 -7.73 -5.72 28.59
C GLY A 82 -8.27 -5.52 27.19
N THR A 83 -9.48 -6.02 26.91
CA THR A 83 -10.15 -5.84 25.62
C THR A 83 -10.37 -4.37 25.27
N ALA A 84 -10.72 -3.53 26.24
CA ALA A 84 -10.91 -2.09 26.01
C ALA A 84 -9.59 -1.40 25.62
N VAL A 85 -8.48 -1.79 26.23
CA VAL A 85 -7.15 -1.27 25.87
C VAL A 85 -6.75 -1.72 24.46
N ASP A 86 -6.97 -2.99 24.13
CA ASP A 86 -6.61 -3.51 22.81
C ASP A 86 -7.48 -2.90 21.71
N LEU A 87 -8.78 -2.71 21.96
CA LEU A 87 -9.66 -1.97 21.05
C LEU A 87 -9.21 -0.51 20.88
N GLY A 88 -8.73 0.13 21.96
CA GLY A 88 -8.15 1.46 21.90
C GLY A 88 -6.92 1.54 20.98
N LYS A 89 -6.02 0.55 21.04
CA LYS A 89 -4.86 0.47 20.14
C LYS A 89 -5.29 0.28 18.69
N GLU A 90 -6.25 -0.62 18.43
CA GLU A 90 -6.73 -0.86 17.08
C GLU A 90 -7.44 0.37 16.50
N SER A 91 -8.21 1.08 17.32
CA SER A 91 -8.84 2.35 16.93
C SER A 91 -7.79 3.42 16.57
N GLN A 92 -6.70 3.54 17.34
CA GLN A 92 -5.60 4.45 17.02
C GLN A 92 -4.86 4.05 15.73
N ARG A 93 -4.65 2.75 15.51
CA ARG A 93 -4.05 2.23 14.28
C ARG A 93 -4.90 2.57 13.06
N LEU A 94 -6.21 2.33 13.13
CA LEU A 94 -7.15 2.67 12.07
C LEU A 94 -7.19 4.18 11.80
N GLN A 95 -7.09 5.02 12.85
CA GLN A 95 -6.97 6.47 12.67
C GLN A 95 -5.68 6.87 11.94
N ALA A 96 -4.55 6.27 12.30
CA ALA A 96 -3.27 6.54 11.63
C ALA A 96 -3.30 6.11 10.15
N GLU A 97 -3.83 4.91 9.86
CA GLU A 97 -4.03 4.44 8.49
C GLU A 97 -5.00 5.37 7.72
N GLY A 98 -6.06 5.86 8.37
CA GLY A 98 -7.00 6.81 7.79
C GLY A 98 -6.36 8.15 7.39
N GLU A 99 -5.47 8.71 8.22
CA GLU A 99 -4.74 9.94 7.89
C GLU A 99 -3.74 9.73 6.74
N VAL A 100 -3.10 8.56 6.66
CA VAL A 100 -2.23 8.20 5.52
C VAL A 100 -3.05 8.06 4.23
N LEU A 101 -4.21 7.40 4.29
CA LEU A 101 -5.09 7.31 3.12
C LEU A 101 -5.58 8.69 2.68
N LYS A 102 -5.89 9.57 3.63
CA LYS A 102 -6.34 10.94 3.36
C LYS A 102 -5.23 11.79 2.72
N SER A 103 -3.99 11.66 3.16
CA SER A 103 -2.87 12.36 2.50
C SER A 103 -2.63 11.84 1.09
N LYS A 104 -2.73 10.51 0.88
CA LYS A 104 -2.65 9.91 -0.45
C LYS A 104 -3.78 10.35 -1.37
N ALA A 105 -5.01 10.45 -0.86
CA ALA A 105 -6.16 10.94 -1.62
C ALA A 105 -5.94 12.38 -2.11
N ARG A 106 -5.48 13.28 -1.23
CA ARG A 106 -5.13 14.65 -1.62
C ARG A 106 -4.04 14.71 -2.68
N GLY A 107 -2.99 13.89 -2.55
CA GLY A 107 -1.93 13.83 -3.55
C GLY A 107 -2.40 13.33 -4.91
N LEU A 108 -3.38 12.41 -4.93
CA LEU A 108 -4.02 11.96 -6.17
C LEU A 108 -4.92 13.04 -6.79
N GLU A 109 -5.66 13.79 -5.97
CA GLU A 109 -6.46 14.94 -6.42
C GLU A 109 -5.56 16.02 -7.05
N ASP A 110 -4.43 16.35 -6.42
CA ASP A 110 -3.47 17.33 -6.96
C ASP A 110 -2.88 16.86 -8.30
N MET A 111 -2.56 15.56 -8.42
CA MET A 111 -2.06 14.97 -9.66
C MET A 111 -3.12 14.98 -10.76
N GLU A 112 -4.38 14.72 -10.43
CA GLU A 112 -5.51 14.80 -11.36
C GLU A 112 -5.66 16.22 -11.92
N VAL A 113 -5.60 17.23 -11.05
CA VAL A 113 -5.63 18.64 -11.47
C VAL A 113 -4.46 18.98 -12.39
N GLN A 114 -3.25 18.52 -12.07
CA GLN A 114 -2.08 18.74 -12.93
C GLN A 114 -2.27 18.09 -14.31
N VAL A 115 -2.72 16.84 -14.37
CA VAL A 115 -2.96 16.13 -15.62
C VAL A 115 -4.03 16.83 -16.45
N LEU A 116 -5.11 17.32 -15.82
CA LEU A 116 -6.14 18.09 -16.52
C LEU A 116 -5.58 19.39 -17.11
N ASN A 117 -4.71 20.10 -16.37
CA ASN A 117 -4.07 21.32 -16.86
C ASN A 117 -3.11 21.03 -18.05
N GLU A 118 -2.24 20.02 -17.91
CA GLU A 118 -1.34 19.61 -18.99
C GLU A 118 -2.11 19.11 -20.23
N THR A 119 -3.22 18.39 -20.02
CA THR A 119 -4.08 17.92 -21.11
C THR A 119 -4.75 19.10 -21.83
N ALA A 120 -5.19 20.12 -21.11
CA ALA A 120 -5.75 21.33 -21.69
C ALA A 120 -4.71 22.11 -22.51
N GLU A 121 -3.50 22.28 -21.98
CA GLU A 121 -2.38 22.94 -22.67
C GLU A 121 -1.98 22.18 -23.95
N LEU A 122 -1.87 20.85 -23.86
CA LEU A 122 -1.56 20.01 -25.03
C LEU A 122 -2.66 20.08 -26.09
N ARG A 123 -3.92 20.17 -25.68
CA ARG A 123 -5.05 20.31 -26.60
C ARG A 123 -4.98 21.64 -27.35
N GLU A 124 -4.75 22.74 -26.66
CA GLU A 124 -4.59 24.06 -27.28
C GLU A 124 -3.45 24.06 -28.29
N LYS A 125 -2.29 23.53 -27.90
CA LYS A 125 -1.13 23.40 -28.80
C LYS A 125 -1.38 22.50 -30.01
N THR A 126 -2.21 21.47 -29.86
CA THR A 126 -2.63 20.59 -30.96
C THR A 126 -3.52 21.35 -31.94
N GLU A 127 -4.46 22.17 -31.43
CA GLU A 127 -5.34 23.00 -32.25
C GLU A 127 -4.54 24.09 -33.01
N GLU A 128 -3.55 24.71 -32.37
CA GLU A 128 -2.61 25.64 -33.02
C GLU A 128 -1.83 24.97 -34.15
N MET A 129 -1.23 23.81 -33.87
CA MET A 129 -0.46 23.05 -34.85
C MET A 129 -1.34 22.59 -36.03
N GLN A 130 -2.59 22.24 -35.77
CA GLN A 130 -3.56 21.91 -36.81
C GLN A 130 -3.89 23.13 -37.69
N GLN A 131 -4.00 24.33 -37.12
CA GLN A 131 -4.17 25.56 -37.90
C GLN A 131 -2.92 25.88 -38.73
N GLU A 132 -1.73 25.72 -38.17
CA GLU A 132 -0.48 25.92 -38.91
C GLU A 132 -0.37 24.96 -40.10
N ARG A 133 -0.71 23.67 -39.89
CA ARG A 133 -0.78 22.69 -40.97
C ARG A 133 -1.72 23.11 -42.08
N LYS A 134 -2.91 23.63 -41.76
CA LYS A 134 -3.85 24.15 -42.78
C LYS A 134 -3.25 25.33 -43.57
N ARG A 135 -2.55 26.26 -42.91
CA ARG A 135 -1.87 27.36 -43.61
C ARG A 135 -0.75 26.85 -44.53
N VAL A 136 0.01 25.86 -44.08
CA VAL A 136 1.05 25.23 -44.90
C VAL A 136 0.43 24.52 -46.11
N ASP A 137 -0.64 23.75 -45.91
CA ASP A 137 -1.38 23.08 -46.99
C ASP A 137 -1.92 24.11 -48.01
N GLU A 138 -2.49 25.24 -47.58
CA GLU A 138 -2.94 26.30 -48.49
C GLU A 138 -1.79 26.89 -49.32
N ARG A 139 -0.60 27.06 -48.71
CA ARG A 139 0.59 27.53 -49.42
C ARG A 139 1.10 26.48 -50.40
N MET A 140 1.04 25.21 -50.03
CA MET A 140 1.40 24.08 -50.90
C MET A 140 0.48 24.03 -52.11
N ASN A 141 -0.84 24.05 -51.91
CA ASN A 141 -1.82 24.02 -53.00
C ASN A 141 -1.65 25.19 -53.97
N LYS A 142 -1.40 26.41 -53.45
CA LYS A 142 -1.09 27.58 -54.31
C LYS A 142 0.21 27.40 -55.10
N LEU A 143 1.18 26.71 -54.52
CA LEU A 143 2.45 26.43 -55.18
C LEU A 143 2.27 25.35 -56.26
N GLU A 144 1.51 24.30 -55.97
CA GLU A 144 1.12 23.26 -56.93
C GLU A 144 0.35 23.85 -58.11
N GLU A 145 -0.67 24.70 -57.86
CA GLU A 145 -1.42 25.38 -58.93
C GLU A 145 -0.50 26.24 -59.82
N LYS A 146 0.46 26.95 -59.22
CA LYS A 146 1.42 27.75 -59.98
C LYS A 146 2.40 26.89 -60.79
N VAL A 147 2.81 25.74 -60.27
CA VAL A 147 3.64 24.76 -60.99
C VAL A 147 2.84 24.16 -62.16
N ASP A 148 1.60 23.75 -61.94
CA ASP A 148 0.70 23.22 -62.97
C ASP A 148 0.39 24.25 -64.06
N GLY A 149 0.18 25.51 -63.69
CA GLY A 149 -0.01 26.61 -64.65
C GLY A 149 1.24 26.84 -65.52
N MET A 150 2.45 26.68 -64.97
CA MET A 150 3.69 26.72 -65.75
C MET A 150 3.87 25.48 -66.64
N LEU A 151 3.28 24.34 -66.26
CA LEU A 151 3.27 23.11 -67.07
C LEU A 151 2.22 23.14 -68.19
N GLN A 152 1.10 23.86 -68.02
CA GLN A 152 -0.02 23.87 -68.97
C GLN A 152 0.08 24.90 -70.11
N GLY A 153 0.99 25.88 -70.03
CA GLY A 153 1.44 26.66 -71.20
C GLY A 153 0.36 27.07 -72.21
N GLU A 154 -0.69 27.77 -71.77
CA GLU A 154 -1.68 28.34 -72.70
C GLU A 154 -1.15 29.65 -73.29
N GLY A 155 -0.67 29.53 -74.53
CA GLY A 155 -0.38 30.67 -75.40
C GLY A 155 0.38 30.25 -76.64
N LEU A 156 -0.30 29.72 -77.67
CA LEU A 156 -0.22 30.18 -79.07
C LEU A 156 -1.20 29.43 -79.99
N PRO A 157 -1.67 30.06 -81.08
CA PRO A 157 -2.72 29.55 -81.95
C PRO A 157 -2.21 28.55 -83.00
N ASP A 158 -3.15 27.67 -83.36
CA ASP A 158 -3.27 26.85 -84.57
C ASP A 158 -2.23 27.14 -85.67
N MET A 159 -1.25 26.24 -85.85
CA MET A 159 -0.59 25.99 -87.13
C MET A 159 0.19 24.65 -87.11
N ASN A 160 -0.35 23.73 -87.90
CA ASN A 160 0.34 22.81 -88.79
C ASN A 160 1.42 21.87 -88.21
N ILE A 161 1.09 20.58 -88.27
CA ILE A 161 1.92 19.43 -87.96
C ILE A 161 3.17 19.45 -88.85
N GLY A 162 4.34 19.64 -88.21
CA GLY A 162 5.61 19.47 -88.89
C GLY A 162 6.82 19.84 -88.04
N ASN A 163 7.00 19.25 -86.85
CA ASN A 163 8.34 18.86 -86.37
C ASN A 163 8.29 18.04 -85.07
N SER A 164 8.77 16.79 -85.13
CA SER A 164 9.06 15.97 -83.96
C SER A 164 10.34 16.47 -83.28
N GLY A 165 10.23 17.06 -82.09
CA GLY A 165 11.40 17.48 -81.30
C GLY A 165 11.13 17.76 -79.82
N ASN A 166 9.90 18.12 -79.43
CA ASN A 166 9.63 18.63 -78.08
C ASN A 166 9.02 17.62 -77.08
N TYR A 167 8.69 16.39 -77.50
CA TYR A 167 8.08 15.38 -76.61
C TYR A 167 9.08 14.67 -75.69
N SER A 168 10.39 14.87 -75.89
CA SER A 168 11.44 14.25 -75.06
C SER A 168 11.66 14.99 -73.74
N ASP A 169 11.59 16.32 -73.71
CA ASP A 169 11.93 17.10 -72.51
C ASP A 169 10.87 16.97 -71.40
N ALA A 170 9.58 16.96 -71.75
CA ALA A 170 8.50 16.72 -70.77
C ALA A 170 8.61 15.32 -70.13
N ARG A 171 9.00 14.30 -70.90
CA ARG A 171 9.24 12.93 -70.39
C ARG A 171 10.50 12.85 -69.52
N ILE A 172 11.55 13.60 -69.84
CA ILE A 172 12.77 13.64 -69.04
C ILE A 172 12.50 14.36 -67.71
N ILE A 173 11.71 15.43 -67.71
CA ILE A 173 11.29 16.14 -66.50
C ILE A 173 10.39 15.25 -65.63
N GLN A 174 9.43 14.54 -66.22
CA GLN A 174 8.60 13.54 -65.54
C GLN A 174 9.47 12.48 -64.84
N TRP A 175 10.47 11.94 -65.54
CA TRP A 175 11.40 10.95 -64.99
C TRP A 175 12.27 11.53 -63.87
N MET A 176 12.67 12.79 -63.97
CA MET A 176 13.47 13.48 -62.95
C MET A 176 12.65 13.78 -61.67
N LEU A 177 11.36 14.13 -61.81
CA LEU A 177 10.41 14.30 -60.70
C LEU A 177 10.11 12.98 -59.98
N GLU A 178 9.87 11.90 -60.73
CA GLU A 178 9.66 10.56 -60.16
C GLU A 178 10.92 10.04 -59.45
N ALA A 179 12.10 10.34 -59.98
CA ALA A 179 13.37 10.03 -59.31
C ALA A 179 13.58 10.84 -58.02
N GLN A 180 13.11 12.11 -57.97
CA GLN A 180 13.15 12.91 -56.75
C GLN A 180 12.13 12.43 -55.70
N ASN A 181 10.91 12.07 -56.09
CA ASN A 181 9.90 11.54 -55.15
C ASN A 181 10.39 10.27 -54.45
N LYS A 182 11.04 9.35 -55.18
CA LYS A 182 11.66 8.18 -54.55
C LYS A 182 12.74 8.52 -53.52
N ARG A 183 13.50 9.59 -53.73
CA ARG A 183 14.51 10.07 -52.77
C ARG A 183 13.86 10.70 -51.54
N ILE A 184 12.75 11.42 -51.71
CA ILE A 184 11.97 11.98 -50.61
C ILE A 184 11.41 10.84 -49.76
N ASP A 185 10.85 9.80 -50.38
CA ASP A 185 10.34 8.63 -49.66
C ASP A 185 11.44 7.90 -48.88
N ASP A 186 12.63 7.70 -49.47
CA ASP A 186 13.77 7.10 -48.76
C ASP A 186 14.21 7.96 -47.57
N LEU A 187 14.25 9.29 -47.75
CA LEU A 187 14.61 10.22 -46.70
C LEU A 187 13.58 10.24 -45.56
N VAL A 188 12.29 10.25 -45.88
CA VAL A 188 11.19 10.18 -44.91
C VAL A 188 11.23 8.86 -44.14
N ASN A 189 11.47 7.74 -44.82
CA ASN A 189 11.63 6.44 -44.17
C ASN A 189 12.84 6.42 -43.22
N ARG A 190 13.95 7.03 -43.62
CA ARG A 190 15.15 7.17 -42.77
C ARG A 190 14.89 8.03 -41.54
N ILE A 191 14.18 9.15 -41.68
CA ILE A 191 13.77 10.00 -40.56
C ILE A 191 12.86 9.22 -39.60
N ARG A 192 11.90 8.47 -40.14
CA ARG A 192 10.99 7.63 -39.33
C ARG A 192 11.75 6.57 -38.53
N LEU A 193 12.75 5.93 -39.15
CA LEU A 193 13.62 4.95 -38.49
C LEU A 193 14.48 5.62 -37.40
N GLN A 194 14.97 6.84 -37.64
CA GLN A 194 15.69 7.61 -36.63
C GLN A 194 14.79 8.01 -35.46
N GLN A 195 13.53 8.36 -35.71
CA GLN A 195 12.56 8.67 -34.68
C GLN A 195 12.30 7.46 -33.76
N ASP A 196 12.07 6.27 -34.33
CA ASP A 196 11.90 5.02 -33.56
C ASP A 196 13.13 4.70 -32.70
N LYS A 197 14.34 4.95 -33.23
CA LYS A 197 15.58 4.76 -32.47
C LYS A 197 15.70 5.74 -31.29
N LEU A 198 15.33 7.01 -31.51
CA LEU A 198 15.29 8.04 -30.47
C LEU A 198 14.25 7.70 -29.39
N ASP A 199 13.08 7.22 -29.78
CA ASP A 199 12.01 6.84 -28.85
C ASP A 199 12.44 5.66 -27.96
N LYS A 200 13.08 4.65 -28.55
CA LYS A 200 13.70 3.54 -27.79
C LYS A 200 14.75 4.03 -26.80
N GLN A 201 15.58 5.00 -27.21
CA GLN A 201 16.57 5.61 -26.31
C GLN A 201 15.89 6.41 -25.18
N ASN A 202 14.85 7.16 -25.48
CA ASN A 202 14.08 7.93 -24.48
C ASN A 202 13.42 7.01 -23.44
N VAL A 203 12.86 5.88 -23.85
CA VAL A 203 12.30 4.89 -22.92
C VAL A 203 13.39 4.33 -22.01
N ARG A 204 14.55 3.96 -22.57
CA ARG A 204 15.68 3.46 -21.77
C ARG A 204 16.17 4.49 -20.76
N ILE A 205 16.24 5.77 -21.14
CA ILE A 205 16.60 6.86 -20.23
C ILE A 205 15.58 6.98 -19.09
N ARG A 206 14.27 6.92 -19.38
CA ARG A 206 13.22 6.96 -18.35
C ARG A 206 13.34 5.78 -17.38
N THR A 207 13.58 4.57 -17.87
CA THR A 207 13.79 3.39 -17.03
C THR A 207 15.01 3.57 -16.12
N LEU A 208 16.12 4.09 -16.66
CA LEU A 208 17.32 4.38 -15.87
C LEU A 208 17.09 5.50 -14.84
N GLN A 209 16.35 6.55 -15.19
CA GLN A 209 15.97 7.61 -14.24
C GLN A 209 15.13 7.07 -13.09
N ASN A 210 14.21 6.15 -13.37
CA ASN A 210 13.39 5.50 -12.34
C ASN A 210 14.26 4.64 -11.40
N GLN A 211 15.23 3.91 -11.95
CA GLN A 211 16.21 3.17 -11.14
C GLN A 211 17.05 4.11 -10.25
N ILE A 212 17.46 5.29 -10.77
CA ILE A 212 18.21 6.29 -9.99
C ILE A 212 17.34 6.91 -8.88
N GLN A 213 16.06 7.19 -9.13
CA GLN A 213 15.13 7.68 -8.11
C GLN A 213 14.95 6.64 -6.98
N LEU A 214 14.77 5.37 -7.32
CA LEU A 214 14.72 4.27 -6.36
C LEU A 214 16.04 4.11 -5.57
N THR A 215 17.18 4.44 -6.18
CA THR A 215 18.50 4.38 -5.53
C THR A 215 18.77 5.55 -4.58
N LYS A 216 18.16 6.73 -4.81
CA LYS A 216 18.31 7.93 -3.96
C LYS A 216 17.58 7.85 -2.62
N GLU A 217 16.65 6.90 -2.42
CA GLU A 217 15.90 6.73 -1.17
C GLU A 217 16.59 5.83 -0.13
N ARG A 218 17.80 5.31 -0.40
CA ARG A 218 18.55 4.52 0.60
C ARG A 218 19.28 5.41 1.62
N PRO A 219 19.01 5.29 2.93
CA PRO A 219 19.82 5.93 3.96
C PRO A 219 21.19 5.24 4.04
N ALA A 220 22.26 6.04 4.06
CA ALA A 220 23.63 5.57 4.21
C ALA A 220 23.85 4.93 5.59
N PHE A 221 23.85 3.60 5.68
CA PHE A 221 24.27 2.88 6.87
C PHE A 221 25.77 2.57 6.78
N ARG A 222 26.57 3.33 7.54
CA ARG A 222 28.01 3.09 7.74
C ARG A 222 28.24 1.76 8.46
N ARG A 223 29.12 0.90 7.93
CA ARG A 223 29.89 -0.05 8.74
C ARG A 223 31.36 -0.01 8.34
N LYS A 224 32.22 0.09 9.36
CA LYS A 224 33.69 0.04 9.29
C LYS A 224 34.17 -1.35 8.87
N PRO A 225 35.35 -1.48 8.21
CA PRO A 225 36.01 -2.77 7.98
C PRO A 225 37.06 -3.07 9.07
N GLU A 226 37.16 -4.33 9.48
CA GLU A 226 38.35 -4.91 10.12
C GLU A 226 38.79 -6.15 9.31
N GLU A 227 40.12 -6.31 9.29
CA GLU A 227 40.96 -6.99 8.31
C GLU A 227 41.23 -8.49 8.58
N ALA A 228 41.50 -9.25 7.52
CA ALA A 228 42.50 -10.35 7.40
C ALA A 228 42.42 -10.92 5.95
N VAL A 229 43.34 -10.63 5.00
CA VAL A 229 44.67 -11.25 4.72
C VAL A 229 44.52 -12.78 4.43
N HIS A 230 44.81 -13.37 3.25
CA HIS A 230 46.03 -13.31 2.41
C HIS A 230 45.81 -13.92 0.99
N ASN A 231 46.49 -13.33 -0.02
CA ASN A 231 47.12 -13.84 -1.28
C ASN A 231 46.41 -14.89 -2.18
N GLY A 232 46.39 -14.81 -3.52
CA GLY A 232 46.89 -13.83 -4.49
C GLY A 232 47.02 -14.46 -5.89
N SER A 233 46.50 -13.81 -6.94
CA SER A 233 47.08 -13.67 -8.30
C SER A 233 46.10 -12.92 -9.22
N ILE A 234 46.61 -11.90 -9.89
CA ILE A 234 45.89 -10.80 -10.54
C ILE A 234 45.37 -11.21 -11.93
N GLU A 235 44.06 -11.08 -12.17
CA GLU A 235 43.51 -10.59 -13.45
C GLU A 235 42.27 -9.70 -13.20
N GLN A 236 42.49 -8.39 -13.37
CA GLN A 236 41.66 -7.47 -14.13
C GLN A 236 40.15 -7.37 -13.83
N ARG A 237 39.82 -6.29 -13.10
CA ARG A 237 38.53 -5.59 -13.00
C ARG A 237 37.36 -6.44 -12.53
N ASP A 238 36.95 -6.24 -11.28
CA ASP A 238 35.52 -6.24 -11.03
C ASP A 238 35.11 -5.29 -9.91
N SER A 239 34.17 -4.42 -10.27
CA SER A 239 33.03 -4.02 -9.45
C SER A 239 32.63 -5.09 -8.42
N PRO A 240 32.00 -4.74 -7.28
CA PRO A 240 31.37 -5.75 -6.45
C PRO A 240 30.46 -6.59 -7.35
N ILE A 241 30.76 -7.88 -7.50
CA ILE A 241 29.94 -8.81 -8.26
C ILE A 241 28.58 -8.77 -7.57
N GLU A 242 27.66 -7.99 -8.12
CA GLU A 242 26.30 -7.85 -7.63
C GLU A 242 25.67 -9.23 -7.83
N MET A 243 25.53 -10.00 -6.75
CA MET A 243 24.82 -11.28 -6.78
C MET A 243 23.41 -11.02 -7.31
N ALA A 244 22.98 -11.87 -8.23
CA ALA A 244 21.66 -11.73 -8.84
C ALA A 244 20.57 -11.78 -7.78
N SER A 245 19.61 -10.85 -7.87
CA SER A 245 18.52 -10.73 -6.92
C SER A 245 17.44 -11.80 -7.09
N ASP A 246 17.28 -12.31 -8.31
CA ASP A 246 16.36 -13.39 -8.65
C ASP A 246 16.85 -14.19 -9.88
N CYS A 247 16.09 -15.24 -10.24
CA CYS A 247 16.37 -16.07 -11.41
C CYS A 247 16.21 -15.34 -12.74
N HIS A 248 15.41 -14.26 -12.79
CA HIS A 248 15.24 -13.49 -14.02
C HIS A 248 16.48 -12.64 -14.31
N GLU A 249 17.11 -12.09 -13.28
CA GLU A 249 18.39 -11.40 -13.41
C GLU A 249 19.52 -12.35 -13.80
N LEU A 250 19.52 -13.59 -13.31
CA LEU A 250 20.44 -14.64 -13.77
C LEU A 250 20.26 -14.91 -15.28
N PHE A 251 19.02 -15.01 -15.75
CA PHE A 251 18.72 -15.13 -17.18
C PHE A 251 19.24 -13.95 -18.00
N LEU A 252 19.06 -12.71 -17.51
CA LEU A 252 19.59 -11.50 -18.16
C LEU A 252 21.14 -11.47 -18.17
N LYS A 253 21.79 -12.11 -17.20
CA LYS A 253 23.25 -12.30 -17.15
C LYS A 253 23.75 -13.40 -18.08
N GLY A 254 22.85 -14.13 -18.75
CA GLY A 254 23.19 -15.14 -19.75
C GLY A 254 23.08 -16.58 -19.26
N GLU A 255 22.54 -16.82 -18.06
CA GLU A 255 22.24 -18.17 -17.60
C GLU A 255 21.07 -18.76 -18.38
N THR A 256 21.26 -19.96 -18.93
CA THR A 256 20.28 -20.63 -19.81
C THR A 256 19.90 -22.02 -19.33
N ALA A 257 20.60 -22.58 -18.35
CA ALA A 257 20.33 -23.90 -17.81
C ALA A 257 19.40 -23.81 -16.60
N SER A 258 18.37 -24.66 -16.56
CA SER A 258 17.56 -24.82 -15.34
C SER A 258 18.37 -25.56 -14.27
N GLY A 259 18.35 -25.08 -13.03
CA GLY A 259 19.17 -25.62 -11.96
C GLY A 259 19.01 -24.89 -10.63
N VAL A 260 19.80 -25.29 -9.63
CA VAL A 260 19.87 -24.58 -8.35
C VAL A 260 20.89 -23.47 -8.44
N TYR A 261 20.48 -22.25 -8.10
CA TYR A 261 21.31 -21.06 -8.11
C TYR A 261 21.24 -20.33 -6.78
N THR A 262 22.31 -19.61 -6.44
CA THR A 262 22.33 -18.70 -5.29
C THR A 262 21.85 -17.32 -5.72
N ILE A 263 20.78 -16.84 -5.11
CA ILE A 263 20.28 -15.47 -5.31
C ILE A 263 20.37 -14.68 -4.01
N GLN A 264 20.45 -13.34 -4.14
CA GLN A 264 20.41 -12.44 -3.00
C GLN A 264 19.36 -11.34 -3.22
N PRO A 265 18.10 -11.59 -2.84
CA PRO A 265 17.07 -10.57 -2.87
C PRO A 265 17.43 -9.37 -1.99
N LEU A 266 16.85 -8.22 -2.33
CA LEU A 266 17.06 -6.97 -1.60
C LEU A 266 16.77 -7.16 -0.09
N ASN A 267 17.76 -6.88 0.76
CA ASN A 267 17.68 -7.01 2.22
C ASN A 267 17.56 -8.45 2.75
N SER A 268 17.89 -9.47 1.94
CA SER A 268 17.99 -10.86 2.39
C SER A 268 19.45 -11.32 2.47
N GLN A 269 19.71 -12.33 3.30
CA GLN A 269 20.89 -13.18 3.12
C GLN A 269 20.76 -13.94 1.80
N SER A 270 21.89 -14.31 1.18
CA SER A 270 21.87 -15.17 0.00
C SER A 270 21.35 -16.56 0.37
N PHE A 271 20.54 -17.14 -0.51
CA PHE A 271 20.03 -18.49 -0.35
C PHE A 271 19.87 -19.19 -1.71
N GLU A 272 19.75 -20.50 -1.67
CA GLU A 272 19.61 -21.34 -2.86
C GLU A 272 18.15 -21.42 -3.30
N VAL A 273 17.92 -21.27 -4.59
CA VAL A 273 16.61 -21.42 -5.24
C VAL A 273 16.76 -22.29 -6.48
N PHE A 274 15.69 -22.99 -6.85
CA PHE A 274 15.63 -23.63 -8.15
C PHE A 274 15.14 -22.62 -9.20
N CYS A 275 15.99 -22.32 -10.18
CA CYS A 275 15.66 -21.50 -11.34
C CYS A 275 15.27 -22.38 -12.52
N GLU A 276 14.09 -22.15 -13.07
CA GLU A 276 13.67 -22.72 -14.35
C GLU A 276 13.92 -21.70 -15.46
N MET A 277 14.92 -21.97 -16.31
CA MET A 277 15.27 -21.10 -17.43
C MET A 277 14.48 -21.53 -18.67
N THR A 278 13.75 -20.60 -19.26
CA THR A 278 13.01 -20.78 -20.52
C THR A 278 13.50 -19.79 -21.57
N THR A 279 12.99 -19.90 -22.79
CA THR A 279 13.28 -18.91 -23.86
C THR A 279 12.75 -17.51 -23.56
N GLU A 280 11.84 -17.39 -22.60
CA GLU A 280 11.18 -16.13 -22.25
C GLU A 280 11.77 -15.47 -20.99
N GLY A 281 12.45 -16.24 -20.13
CA GLY A 281 13.06 -15.72 -18.91
C GLY A 281 13.46 -16.81 -17.91
N GLY A 282 14.04 -16.40 -16.78
CA GLY A 282 14.31 -17.26 -15.63
C GLY A 282 13.25 -17.14 -14.55
N TRP A 283 12.68 -18.27 -14.12
CA TRP A 283 11.61 -18.36 -13.11
C TRP A 283 12.15 -18.89 -11.78
N THR A 284 11.93 -18.14 -10.70
CA THR A 284 12.23 -18.59 -9.34
C THR A 284 11.13 -19.52 -8.84
N VAL A 285 11.41 -20.81 -8.72
CA VAL A 285 10.43 -21.79 -8.24
C VAL A 285 10.31 -21.73 -6.72
N ILE A 286 9.18 -21.21 -6.23
CA ILE A 286 8.90 -21.10 -4.80
C ILE A 286 8.25 -22.36 -4.19
N GLN A 287 7.64 -23.21 -5.02
CA GLN A 287 7.04 -24.48 -4.60
C GLN A 287 6.90 -25.41 -5.82
N ARG A 288 7.19 -26.70 -5.64
CA ARG A 288 7.01 -27.75 -6.66
C ARG A 288 6.53 -29.04 -6.01
N ARG A 289 5.60 -29.75 -6.65
CA ARG A 289 5.13 -31.10 -6.26
C ARG A 289 5.15 -32.01 -7.46
N GLN A 290 5.64 -33.24 -7.31
CA GLN A 290 5.75 -34.19 -8.43
C GLN A 290 5.34 -35.62 -8.08
N ASP A 291 5.65 -36.09 -6.88
CA ASP A 291 5.54 -37.51 -6.50
C ASP A 291 4.86 -37.75 -5.14
N GLY A 292 4.50 -36.67 -4.43
CA GLY A 292 3.89 -36.77 -3.09
C GLY A 292 4.85 -37.23 -2.00
N SER A 293 6.16 -37.18 -2.23
CA SER A 293 7.20 -37.61 -1.27
C SER A 293 7.37 -36.69 -0.06
N VAL A 294 6.92 -35.44 -0.16
CA VAL A 294 7.07 -34.41 0.88
C VAL A 294 5.71 -34.07 1.48
N ASP A 295 5.62 -34.09 2.81
CA ASP A 295 4.46 -33.62 3.57
C ASP A 295 4.47 -32.09 3.69
N PHE A 296 3.31 -31.47 3.52
CA PHE A 296 3.13 -30.01 3.51
C PHE A 296 2.28 -29.49 4.67
N ASP A 297 1.74 -30.37 5.52
CA ASP A 297 1.03 -29.98 6.74
C ASP A 297 2.04 -29.73 7.89
N GLN A 298 2.88 -28.72 7.72
CA GLN A 298 3.96 -28.33 8.67
C GLN A 298 3.71 -26.97 9.34
#